data_AF-A0A7X6WEW0-F1
#
_entry.id   AF-A0A7X6WEW0-F1
#
_cell.length_a   1.000
_cell.length_b   1.000
_cell.length_c   1.000
_cell.angle_alpha   90.00
_cell.angle_beta   90.00
_cell.angle_gamma   90.00
#
_symmetry.space_group_name_H-M   'P 1'
#
loop_
_entity.id
_entity.type
_entity.pdbx_description
1 polymer ?
#
loop_
_entity_poly.entity_id
_entity_poly.type
_entity_poly.pdbx_seq_one_letter_code
_entity_poly.pdbx_strand_id
1 'polypeptide(L)'
;MKVVGITTQQEVFVGSKERNFRINEFLIIEDSYQSDLLGEVVEAQTFNRYIPLNIYGDFVDNSVLESLKSLGYDVDEDTIYIAKVRLLNEALYPVQTGSDVRLPLFIEVKDFMIKTSPENGWTLGVIRNTDDMAIDMDEQYKDILSTFEEGTIKPQRDIPYIMDFKAMHHYPHIGVFGGSGSGKSFGLRVLLEEI
;
A
#
# COMPACT_ATOMS: atom_id res chain seq x y z
N MET A 1 1.91 -12.41 8.25
CA MET A 1 1.23 -11.36 9.06
C MET A 1 -0.10 -11.92 9.57
N LYS A 2 -0.77 -11.30 10.55
CA LYS A 2 -2.00 -11.87 11.14
C LYS A 2 -3.08 -10.82 11.37
N VAL A 3 -4.34 -11.18 11.17
CA VAL A 3 -5.48 -10.35 11.60
C VAL A 3 -5.57 -10.33 13.13
N VAL A 4 -5.70 -9.14 13.72
CA VAL A 4 -5.72 -8.94 15.17
C VAL A 4 -6.86 -8.03 15.61
N GLY A 5 -7.27 -8.15 16.88
CA GLY A 5 -8.26 -7.25 17.48
C GLY A 5 -9.69 -7.47 16.98
N ILE A 6 -10.49 -6.41 17.08
CA ILE A 6 -11.90 -6.39 16.66
C ILE A 6 -11.96 -6.15 15.15
N THR A 7 -12.67 -7.02 14.44
CA THR A 7 -12.80 -6.99 12.98
C THR A 7 -14.24 -6.68 12.56
N THR A 8 -14.40 -6.23 11.32
CA THR A 8 -15.70 -5.96 10.70
C THR A 8 -15.74 -6.55 9.29
N GLN A 9 -16.84 -6.32 8.57
CA GLN A 9 -17.00 -6.71 7.16
C GLN A 9 -16.24 -5.79 6.19
N GLN A 10 -15.74 -4.64 6.65
CA GLN A 10 -15.13 -3.60 5.80
C GLN A 10 -13.71 -3.25 6.20
N GLU A 11 -13.40 -3.29 7.50
CA GLU A 11 -12.12 -2.88 8.06
C GLU A 11 -11.62 -3.90 9.08
N VAL A 12 -10.31 -4.17 9.03
CA VAL A 12 -9.61 -5.08 9.94
C VAL A 12 -8.28 -4.48 10.38
N PHE A 13 -7.74 -4.98 11.49
CA PHE A 13 -6.36 -4.67 11.89
C PHE A 13 -5.45 -5.86 11.58
N VAL A 14 -4.27 -5.57 11.04
CA VAL A 14 -3.24 -6.55 10.73
C VAL A 14 -1.99 -6.24 11.54
N GLY A 15 -1.50 -7.24 12.27
CA GLY A 15 -0.27 -7.19 13.04
C GLY A 15 0.89 -7.89 12.34
N SER A 16 2.09 -7.33 12.48
CA SER A 16 3.35 -7.90 11.99
C SER A 16 4.48 -7.64 12.99
N LYS A 17 5.37 -8.63 13.17
CA LYS A 17 6.65 -8.46 13.88
C LYS A 17 7.85 -8.39 12.95
N GLU A 18 7.67 -8.76 11.68
CA GLU A 18 8.77 -8.97 10.75
C GLU A 18 9.04 -7.74 9.88
N ARG A 19 7.98 -7.00 9.56
CA ARG A 19 8.05 -5.81 8.69
C ARG A 19 6.97 -4.80 9.01
N ASN A 20 7.24 -3.54 8.69
CA ASN A 20 6.30 -2.43 8.75
C ASN A 20 5.35 -2.42 7.53
N PHE A 21 4.31 -1.59 7.60
CA PHE A 21 3.30 -1.42 6.55
C PHE A 21 3.42 -0.04 5.89
N ARG A 22 3.11 0.03 4.60
CA ARG A 22 3.02 1.27 3.84
C ARG A 22 1.56 1.62 3.58
N ILE A 23 1.21 2.89 3.68
CA ILE A 23 -0.12 3.37 3.27
C ILE A 23 -0.33 3.06 1.78
N ASN A 24 -1.54 2.65 1.39
CA ASN A 24 -1.91 2.22 0.04
C ASN A 24 -1.22 0.93 -0.45
N GLU A 25 -0.60 0.18 0.45
CA GLU A 25 -0.13 -1.17 0.16
C GLU A 25 -1.30 -2.17 0.17
N PHE A 26 -1.24 -3.17 -0.71
CA PHE A 26 -2.28 -4.20 -0.82
C PHE A 26 -1.88 -5.46 -0.08
N LEU A 27 -2.86 -6.09 0.57
CA LEU A 27 -2.70 -7.32 1.33
C LEU A 27 -3.82 -8.31 0.99
N ILE A 28 -3.47 -9.59 0.95
CA ILE A 28 -4.44 -10.69 0.91
C ILE A 28 -4.66 -11.22 2.32
N ILE A 29 -5.92 -11.31 2.70
CA ILE A 29 -6.36 -11.93 3.95
C ILE A 29 -6.98 -13.27 3.61
N GLU A 30 -6.35 -14.33 4.12
CA GLU A 30 -6.76 -15.72 3.94
C GLU A 30 -7.73 -16.08 5.07
N ASP A 31 -9.03 -15.89 4.82
CA ASP A 31 -10.08 -16.19 5.79
C ASP A 31 -10.59 -17.63 5.59
N SER A 32 -10.77 -18.39 6.66
CA SER A 32 -11.19 -19.79 6.54
C SER A 32 -12.69 -19.97 6.27
N TYR A 33 -13.50 -18.94 6.54
CA TYR A 33 -14.96 -18.98 6.41
C TYR A 33 -15.47 -18.36 5.10
N GLN A 34 -14.60 -17.69 4.35
CA GLN A 34 -14.93 -17.07 3.06
C GLN A 34 -13.72 -17.13 2.13
N SER A 35 -13.83 -16.66 0.89
CA SER A 35 -12.66 -16.63 -0.02
C SER A 35 -11.64 -15.60 0.47
N ASP A 36 -10.43 -15.68 -0.07
CA ASP A 36 -9.40 -14.67 0.08
C ASP A 36 -9.94 -13.26 -0.19
N LEU A 37 -9.58 -12.32 0.67
CA LEU A 37 -10.03 -10.95 0.63
C LEU A 37 -8.85 -10.03 0.33
N LEU A 38 -9.01 -9.18 -0.68
CA LEU A 38 -8.05 -8.13 -1.00
C LEU A 38 -8.39 -6.87 -0.20
N GLY A 39 -7.39 -6.32 0.48
CA GLY A 39 -7.51 -5.08 1.24
C GLY A 39 -6.35 -4.12 1.00
N GLU A 40 -6.59 -2.84 1.26
CA GLU A 40 -5.63 -1.75 1.18
C GLU A 40 -5.33 -1.21 2.59
N VAL A 41 -4.05 -1.01 2.89
CA VAL A 41 -3.61 -0.37 4.14
C VAL A 41 -3.99 1.12 4.10
N VAL A 42 -4.91 1.53 4.97
CA VAL A 42 -5.37 2.93 5.10
C VAL A 42 -4.72 3.68 6.25
N GLU A 43 -4.15 2.95 7.21
CA GLU A 43 -3.43 3.50 8.35
C GLU A 43 -2.35 2.51 8.79
N ALA A 44 -1.18 3.02 9.20
CA ALA A 44 -0.09 2.20 9.73
C ALA A 44 0.46 2.85 11.01
N GLN A 45 0.70 2.03 12.03
CA GLN A 45 1.15 2.42 13.35
C GLN A 45 2.27 1.47 13.81
N THR A 46 3.18 1.99 14.62
CA THR A 46 4.21 1.20 15.29
C THR A 46 3.96 1.24 16.79
N PHE A 47 3.92 0.07 17.42
CA PHE A 47 3.71 -0.07 18.85
C PHE A 47 4.87 -0.82 19.47
N ASN A 48 5.48 -0.25 20.51
CA ASN A 48 6.47 -0.92 21.33
C ASN A 48 5.98 -0.92 22.78
N ARG A 49 5.85 -2.10 23.39
CA ARG A 49 5.31 -2.24 24.75
C ARG A 49 6.17 -1.55 25.82
N TYR A 50 7.47 -1.36 25.56
CA TYR A 50 8.42 -0.81 26.52
C TYR A 50 8.68 0.68 26.31
N ILE A 51 8.22 1.26 25.19
CA ILE A 51 8.27 2.71 24.96
C ILE A 51 6.92 3.30 25.39
N PRO A 52 6.81 3.94 26.56
CA PRO A 52 5.55 4.50 27.03
C PRO A 52 5.09 5.67 26.16
N LEU A 53 3.79 5.68 25.83
CA LEU A 53 3.07 6.81 25.22
C LEU A 53 2.81 7.89 26.28
N ASN A 54 3.84 8.62 26.70
CA ASN A 54 3.64 9.78 27.58
C ASN A 54 3.23 11.00 26.77
N ILE A 55 1.91 11.18 26.60
CA ILE A 55 1.32 12.33 25.88
C ILE A 55 1.35 13.62 26.75
N TYR A 56 1.66 13.55 28.05
CA TYR A 56 1.52 14.69 28.98
C TYR A 56 2.63 14.95 30.02
N GLY A 57 3.78 14.28 30.00
CA GLY A 57 4.84 14.64 30.94
C GLY A 57 6.04 13.70 30.93
N ASP A 58 7.22 14.31 30.85
CA ASP A 58 8.55 13.73 30.73
C ASP A 58 8.80 12.89 29.48
N PHE A 59 9.58 13.52 28.60
CA PHE A 59 10.27 12.96 27.46
C PHE A 59 10.84 11.57 27.80
N VAL A 60 10.66 10.61 26.90
CA VAL A 60 11.50 9.41 26.87
C VAL A 60 12.89 9.88 26.47
N ASP A 61 13.71 10.24 27.45
CA ASP A 61 15.11 10.62 27.24
C ASP A 61 15.90 9.42 26.68
N ASN A 62 16.93 9.71 25.89
CA ASN A 62 17.87 8.70 25.38
C ASN A 62 18.44 7.80 26.51
N SER A 63 18.50 8.30 27.74
CA SER A 63 18.95 7.56 28.93
C SER A 63 18.04 6.38 29.29
N VAL A 64 16.72 6.46 29.04
CA VAL A 64 15.78 5.35 29.25
C VAL A 64 16.00 4.26 28.21
N LEU A 65 16.19 4.66 26.95
CA LEU A 65 16.49 3.74 25.86
C LEU A 65 17.85 3.04 26.06
N GLU A 66 18.88 3.78 26.51
CA GLU A 66 20.19 3.23 26.87
C GLU A 66 20.10 2.26 28.05
N SER A 67 19.28 2.58 29.07
CA SER A 67 19.05 1.70 30.21
C SER A 67 18.39 0.39 29.78
N LEU A 68 17.36 0.45 28.94
CA LEU A 68 16.71 -0.75 28.37
C LEU A 68 17.70 -1.59 27.58
N LYS A 69 18.52 -0.98 26.71
CA LYS A 69 19.58 -1.68 25.97
C LYS A 69 20.61 -2.33 26.90
N SER A 70 21.02 -1.64 27.97
CA SER A 70 22.00 -2.16 28.94
C SER A 70 21.49 -3.36 29.74
N LEU A 71 20.16 -3.46 29.92
CA LEU A 71 19.49 -4.59 30.54
C LEU A 71 19.26 -5.76 29.56
N GLY A 72 19.73 -5.64 28.32
CA GLY A 72 19.63 -6.66 27.29
C GLY A 72 18.31 -6.65 26.52
N TYR A 73 17.50 -5.58 26.62
CA TYR A 73 16.31 -5.43 25.78
C TYR A 73 16.68 -4.89 24.41
N ASP A 74 16.27 -5.61 23.37
CA ASP A 74 16.28 -5.09 22.01
C ASP A 74 14.94 -4.43 21.70
N VAL A 75 14.96 -3.10 21.69
CA VAL A 75 13.78 -2.26 21.42
C VAL A 75 13.27 -2.50 20.00
N ASP A 76 14.14 -2.89 19.06
CA ASP A 76 13.74 -3.15 17.68
C ASP A 76 13.05 -4.53 17.55
N GLU A 77 13.50 -5.56 18.27
CA GLU A 77 12.86 -6.90 18.26
C GLU A 77 11.45 -6.93 18.87
N ASP A 78 11.17 -6.02 19.80
CA ASP A 78 9.89 -5.95 20.52
C ASP A 78 8.88 -4.96 19.91
N THR A 79 9.19 -4.43 18.71
CA THR A 79 8.28 -3.54 17.98
C THR A 79 7.24 -4.35 17.19
N ILE A 80 5.97 -3.98 17.36
CA ILE A 80 4.82 -4.54 16.64
C ILE A 80 4.31 -3.49 15.67
N TYR A 81 4.26 -3.86 14.40
CA TYR A 81 3.66 -3.05 13.36
C TYR A 81 2.17 -3.41 13.26
N ILE A 82 1.32 -2.39 13.22
CA ILE A 82 -0.13 -2.52 13.16
C ILE A 82 -0.63 -1.71 11.97
N ALA A 83 -1.35 -2.34 11.06
CA ALA A 83 -2.04 -1.66 9.97
C ALA A 83 -3.54 -1.76 10.15
N LYS A 84 -4.25 -0.68 9.83
CA LYS A 84 -5.68 -0.72 9.53
C LYS A 84 -5.84 -0.98 8.05
N VAL A 85 -6.52 -2.05 7.70
CA VAL A 85 -6.74 -2.50 6.32
C VAL A 85 -8.22 -2.38 6.00
N ARG A 86 -8.53 -1.69 4.90
CA ARG A 86 -9.88 -1.60 4.34
C ARG A 86 -10.02 -2.62 3.21
N LEU A 87 -11.04 -3.45 3.26
CA LEU A 87 -11.32 -4.41 2.19
C LEU A 87 -11.82 -3.68 0.94
N LEU A 88 -11.35 -4.11 -0.25
CA LEU A 88 -11.80 -3.54 -1.52
C LEU A 88 -13.26 -3.91 -1.81
N ASN A 89 -13.65 -5.12 -1.41
CA ASN A 89 -15.02 -5.59 -1.45
C ASN A 89 -15.47 -5.94 -0.03
N GLU A 90 -16.72 -5.64 0.31
CA GLU A 90 -17.29 -5.99 1.59
C GLU A 90 -17.35 -7.52 1.78
N ALA A 91 -16.91 -7.98 2.94
CA ALA A 91 -16.98 -9.37 3.31
C ALA A 91 -18.41 -9.78 3.72
N LEU A 92 -18.76 -11.05 3.52
CA LEU A 92 -20.06 -11.58 3.93
C LEU A 92 -20.21 -11.60 5.46
N TYR A 93 -19.10 -11.88 6.15
CA TYR A 93 -19.03 -11.92 7.61
C TYR A 93 -17.80 -11.14 8.10
N PRO A 94 -17.80 -10.69 9.37
CA PRO A 94 -16.59 -10.14 9.97
C PRO A 94 -15.42 -11.10 9.80
N VAL A 95 -14.29 -10.59 9.32
CA VAL A 95 -13.07 -11.38 9.09
C VAL A 95 -12.62 -12.03 10.40
N GLN A 96 -12.22 -13.29 10.34
CA GLN A 96 -11.79 -14.04 11.51
C GLN A 96 -10.47 -13.49 12.09
N THR A 97 -10.44 -13.22 13.39
CA THR A 97 -9.20 -12.88 14.09
C THR A 97 -8.24 -14.06 14.04
N GLY A 98 -6.97 -13.81 13.75
CA GLY A 98 -5.95 -14.83 13.59
C GLY A 98 -5.80 -15.38 12.17
N SER A 99 -6.65 -14.95 11.22
CA SER A 99 -6.48 -15.23 9.79
C SER A 99 -5.10 -14.81 9.30
N ASP A 100 -4.57 -15.60 8.37
CA ASP A 100 -3.28 -15.34 7.75
C ASP A 100 -3.37 -14.16 6.80
N VAL A 101 -2.30 -13.37 6.76
CA VAL A 101 -2.18 -12.21 5.89
C VAL A 101 -0.83 -12.24 5.20
N ARG A 102 -0.86 -12.08 3.88
CA ARG A 102 0.31 -12.10 3.00
C ARG A 102 0.25 -10.99 1.96
N LEU A 103 1.38 -10.78 1.28
CA LEU A 103 1.42 -9.93 0.10
C LEU A 103 0.72 -10.64 -1.08
N PRO A 104 0.00 -9.90 -1.93
CA PRO A 104 -0.59 -10.45 -3.15
C PRO A 104 0.48 -10.80 -4.19
N LEU A 105 0.18 -11.80 -5.01
CA LEU A 105 0.84 -12.03 -6.29
C LEU A 105 0.24 -11.10 -7.35
N PHE A 106 1.01 -10.79 -8.39
CA PHE A 106 0.53 -9.94 -9.50
C PHE A 106 -0.79 -10.45 -10.08
N ILE A 107 -0.90 -11.76 -10.30
CA ILE A 107 -2.08 -12.36 -10.93
C ILE A 107 -3.38 -12.11 -10.15
N GLU A 108 -3.29 -11.97 -8.83
CA GLU A 108 -4.44 -11.76 -7.94
C GLU A 108 -4.97 -10.32 -8.01
N VAL A 109 -4.12 -9.37 -8.39
CA VAL A 109 -4.46 -7.94 -8.48
C VAL A 109 -4.54 -7.44 -9.93
N LYS A 110 -4.08 -8.24 -10.90
CA LYS A 110 -3.94 -7.86 -12.31
C LYS A 110 -5.21 -7.26 -12.88
N ASP A 111 -6.34 -7.94 -12.74
CA ASP A 111 -7.61 -7.48 -13.31
C ASP A 111 -8.14 -6.21 -12.65
N PHE A 112 -7.71 -5.94 -11.41
CA PHE A 112 -8.03 -4.70 -10.71
C PHE A 112 -7.13 -3.55 -11.16
N MET A 113 -5.82 -3.80 -11.29
CA MET A 113 -4.79 -2.78 -11.55
C MET A 113 -4.62 -2.44 -13.02
N ILE A 114 -4.77 -3.42 -13.91
CA ILE A 114 -4.55 -3.28 -15.35
C ILE A 114 -5.87 -3.47 -16.09
N LYS A 115 -6.40 -2.38 -16.64
CA LYS A 115 -7.68 -2.40 -17.39
C LYS A 115 -7.50 -2.55 -18.90
N THR A 116 -6.33 -2.19 -19.41
CA THR A 116 -6.02 -2.24 -20.84
C THR A 116 -4.52 -2.49 -21.04
N SER A 117 -4.13 -2.88 -22.25
CA SER A 117 -2.72 -3.09 -22.60
C SER A 117 -2.02 -1.77 -22.91
N PRO A 118 -0.66 -1.71 -22.84
CA PRO A 118 0.09 -0.49 -23.13
C PRO A 118 -0.18 0.05 -24.54
N GLU A 119 -0.37 -0.82 -25.54
CA GLU A 119 -0.69 -0.38 -26.90
C GLU A 119 -2.13 0.16 -27.08
N ASN A 120 -3.01 -0.04 -26.10
CA ASN A 120 -4.42 0.35 -26.17
C ASN A 120 -4.82 1.44 -25.17
N GLY A 121 -3.90 1.86 -24.29
CA GLY A 121 -4.12 2.88 -23.27
C GLY A 121 -2.99 3.90 -23.21
N TRP A 122 -3.06 4.81 -22.24
CA TRP A 122 -2.00 5.78 -21.95
C TRP A 122 -1.28 5.42 -20.66
N THR A 123 0.06 5.38 -20.70
CA THR A 123 0.87 5.02 -19.54
C THR A 123 1.22 6.29 -18.77
N LEU A 124 0.45 6.59 -17.71
CA LEU A 124 0.52 7.89 -17.04
C LEU A 124 1.44 7.90 -15.80
N GLY A 125 1.97 6.76 -15.40
CA GLY A 125 2.85 6.64 -14.24
C GLY A 125 2.79 5.24 -13.62
N VAL A 126 2.98 5.16 -12.31
CA VAL A 126 2.93 3.92 -11.55
C VAL A 126 1.94 3.99 -10.40
N ILE A 127 1.40 2.84 -10.02
CA ILE A 127 0.56 2.68 -8.83
C ILE A 127 1.50 2.52 -7.64
N ARG A 128 1.57 3.54 -6.77
CA ARG A 128 2.52 3.53 -5.63
C ARG A 128 2.30 2.35 -4.70
N ASN A 129 3.40 1.84 -4.13
CA ASN A 129 3.41 0.76 -3.14
C ASN A 129 2.85 -0.56 -3.71
N THR A 130 3.18 -0.82 -4.98
CA THR A 130 2.85 -2.08 -5.66
C THR A 130 4.12 -2.82 -6.10
N ASP A 131 5.27 -2.40 -5.59
CA ASP A 131 6.58 -2.98 -5.85
C ASP A 131 6.67 -4.47 -5.49
N ASP A 132 5.98 -4.91 -4.44
CA ASP A 132 5.91 -6.33 -4.08
C ASP A 132 5.27 -7.18 -5.20
N MET A 133 4.19 -6.67 -5.82
CA MET A 133 3.50 -7.34 -6.94
C MET A 133 4.17 -7.07 -8.30
N ALA A 134 5.04 -6.07 -8.40
CA ALA A 134 5.78 -5.81 -9.63
C ALA A 134 6.87 -6.86 -9.87
N ILE A 135 7.31 -7.58 -8.83
CA ILE A 135 8.34 -8.63 -8.90
C ILE A 135 7.92 -9.75 -9.87
N ASP A 136 6.68 -10.23 -9.75
CA ASP A 136 6.11 -11.32 -10.55
C ASP A 136 5.18 -10.82 -11.68
N MET A 137 5.24 -9.53 -12.01
CA MET A 137 4.45 -8.93 -13.08
C MET A 137 4.76 -9.51 -14.46
N ASP A 138 3.75 -9.54 -15.35
CA ASP A 138 3.96 -9.97 -16.74
C ASP A 138 4.98 -9.05 -17.45
N GLU A 139 5.85 -9.64 -18.26
CA GLU A 139 6.93 -8.93 -18.98
C GLU A 139 6.43 -7.76 -19.84
N GLN A 140 5.23 -7.85 -20.40
CA GLN A 140 4.64 -6.77 -21.21
C GLN A 140 4.39 -5.47 -20.44
N TYR A 141 4.38 -5.52 -19.10
CA TYR A 141 4.17 -4.35 -18.23
C TYR A 141 5.46 -3.90 -17.53
N LYS A 142 6.58 -4.59 -17.74
CA LYS A 142 7.89 -4.25 -17.17
C LYS A 142 8.65 -3.28 -18.06
N ASP A 143 9.39 -2.37 -17.43
CA ASP A 143 10.30 -1.44 -18.09
C ASP A 143 9.67 -0.60 -19.22
N ILE A 144 8.37 -0.30 -19.12
CA ILE A 144 7.64 0.48 -20.14
C ILE A 144 7.67 1.99 -19.86
N LEU A 145 8.12 2.40 -18.67
CA LEU A 145 8.23 3.81 -18.26
C LEU A 145 9.42 4.01 -17.33
N SER A 146 9.75 5.28 -17.03
CA SER A 146 10.67 5.64 -15.96
C SER A 146 10.03 6.69 -15.05
N THR A 147 10.32 6.64 -13.75
CA THR A 147 9.81 7.62 -12.79
C THR A 147 10.85 8.69 -12.52
N PHE A 148 10.40 9.91 -12.19
CA PHE A 148 11.29 10.98 -11.73
C PHE A 148 11.05 11.21 -10.24
N GLU A 149 12.01 10.80 -9.42
CA GLU A 149 11.93 10.78 -7.97
C GLU A 149 13.19 11.39 -7.38
N GLU A 150 13.02 12.28 -6.39
CA GLU A 150 14.13 12.87 -5.63
C GLU A 150 15.19 13.55 -6.52
N GLY A 151 14.76 14.12 -7.66
CA GLY A 151 15.65 14.80 -8.61
C GLY A 151 16.37 13.86 -9.58
N THR A 152 16.04 12.56 -9.58
CA THR A 152 16.70 11.55 -10.41
C THR A 152 15.68 10.73 -11.20
N ILE A 153 16.09 10.25 -12.38
CA ILE A 153 15.31 9.27 -13.14
C ILE A 153 15.58 7.90 -12.52
N LYS A 154 14.51 7.18 -12.15
CA LYS A 154 14.58 5.82 -11.62
C LYS A 154 13.87 4.85 -12.59
N PRO A 155 14.37 3.60 -12.69
CA PRO A 155 13.68 2.56 -13.45
C PRO A 155 12.34 2.24 -12.79
N GLN A 156 11.42 1.67 -13.57
CA GLN A 156 10.13 1.23 -13.08
C GLN A 156 10.31 0.16 -11.98
N ARG A 157 9.63 0.34 -10.85
CA ARG A 157 9.62 -0.61 -9.73
C ARG A 157 8.23 -1.09 -9.33
N ASP A 158 7.21 -0.35 -9.73
CA ASP A 158 5.82 -0.56 -9.38
C ASP A 158 5.01 -0.93 -10.63
N ILE A 159 3.79 -1.41 -10.42
CA ILE A 159 2.83 -1.69 -11.51
C ILE A 159 2.52 -0.38 -12.27
N PRO A 160 2.57 -0.37 -13.61
CA PRO A 160 2.27 0.82 -14.38
C PRO A 160 0.77 1.13 -14.32
N TYR A 161 0.43 2.42 -14.20
CA TYR A 161 -0.94 2.88 -14.34
C TYR A 161 -1.24 3.18 -15.81
N ILE A 162 -1.99 2.27 -16.44
CA ILE A 162 -2.39 2.38 -17.84
C ILE A 162 -3.86 2.80 -17.90
N MET A 163 -4.09 4.04 -18.32
CA MET A 163 -5.43 4.60 -18.44
C MET A 163 -6.11 4.09 -19.71
N ASP A 164 -7.24 3.41 -19.53
CA ASP A 164 -8.12 3.02 -20.64
C ASP A 164 -8.97 4.21 -21.11
N PHE A 165 -8.38 5.05 -21.95
CA PHE A 165 -9.08 6.19 -22.54
C PHE A 165 -10.19 5.76 -23.51
N LYS A 166 -10.14 4.56 -24.08
CA LYS A 166 -11.17 4.05 -25.01
C LYS A 166 -12.48 3.76 -24.28
N ALA A 167 -12.40 3.33 -23.01
CA ALA A 167 -13.58 3.18 -22.16
C ALA A 167 -14.35 4.51 -21.99
N MET A 168 -13.71 5.66 -22.14
CA MET A 168 -14.32 6.99 -21.97
C MET A 168 -15.14 7.48 -23.18
N HIS A 169 -15.40 6.64 -24.19
CA HIS A 169 -16.10 7.03 -25.43
C HIS A 169 -17.45 7.77 -25.21
N HIS A 170 -18.20 7.46 -24.14
CA HIS A 170 -19.45 8.17 -23.83
C HIS A 170 -19.24 9.49 -23.09
N TYR A 171 -18.17 9.62 -22.31
CA TYR A 171 -17.88 10.79 -21.45
C TYR A 171 -16.37 11.07 -21.42
N PRO A 172 -15.80 11.66 -22.50
CA PRO A 172 -14.35 11.85 -22.65
C PRO A 172 -13.83 13.08 -21.89
N HIS A 173 -14.40 13.38 -20.73
CA HIS A 173 -14.04 14.56 -19.94
C HIS A 173 -13.11 14.16 -18.80
N ILE A 174 -12.00 14.90 -18.65
CA ILE A 174 -11.04 14.71 -17.57
C ILE A 174 -11.04 15.95 -16.69
N GLY A 175 -11.35 15.76 -15.40
CA GLY A 175 -11.24 16.79 -14.38
C GLY A 175 -9.99 16.56 -13.53
N VAL A 176 -9.13 17.58 -13.40
CA VAL A 176 -7.90 17.50 -12.59
C VAL A 176 -8.04 18.40 -11.37
N PHE A 177 -8.02 17.81 -10.18
CA PHE A 177 -8.21 18.50 -8.90
C PHE A 177 -7.03 18.25 -7.96
N GLY A 178 -6.77 19.19 -7.05
CA GLY A 178 -5.69 19.10 -6.07
C GLY A 178 -5.24 20.46 -5.55
N GLY A 179 -4.60 20.48 -4.38
CA GLY A 179 -4.08 21.70 -3.75
C GLY A 179 -2.94 22.38 -4.53
N SER A 180 -2.49 23.54 -4.06
CA SER A 180 -1.29 24.18 -4.62
C SER A 180 -0.07 23.26 -4.45
N GLY A 181 0.78 23.16 -5.47
CA GLY A 181 1.97 22.29 -5.45
C GLY A 181 1.70 20.78 -5.58
N SER A 182 0.46 20.34 -5.78
CA SER A 182 0.11 18.91 -5.85
C SER A 182 0.48 18.21 -7.18
N GLY A 183 1.19 18.88 -8.09
CA GLY A 183 1.60 18.29 -9.37
C GLY A 183 0.57 18.31 -10.50
N LYS A 184 -0.54 19.04 -10.40
CA LYS A 184 -1.59 19.08 -11.45
C LYS A 184 -1.07 19.36 -12.86
N SER A 185 -0.25 20.40 -13.02
CA SER A 185 0.32 20.77 -14.33
C SER A 185 1.30 19.72 -14.86
N PHE A 186 2.01 19.04 -13.97
CA PHE A 186 2.89 17.94 -14.33
C PHE A 186 2.09 16.73 -14.82
N GLY A 187 1.04 16.34 -14.08
CA GLY A 187 0.15 15.25 -14.49
C GLY A 187 -0.55 15.52 -15.84
N LEU A 188 -1.00 16.76 -16.06
CA LEU A 188 -1.54 17.17 -17.38
C LEU A 188 -0.50 17.10 -18.49
N ARG A 189 0.75 17.49 -18.20
CA ARG A 189 1.84 17.38 -19.18
C ARG A 189 2.10 15.93 -19.57
N VAL A 190 2.21 15.02 -18.59
CA VAL A 190 2.39 13.58 -18.85
C VAL A 190 1.26 13.05 -19.71
N LEU A 191 0.02 13.41 -19.39
CA LEU A 191 -1.14 13.02 -20.18
C LEU A 191 -1.05 13.52 -21.63
N LEU A 192 -0.67 14.78 -21.85
CA LEU A 192 -0.51 15.34 -23.19
C LEU A 192 0.66 14.73 -23.97
N GLU A 193 1.70 14.23 -23.30
CA GLU A 193 2.83 13.55 -23.93
C GLU A 193 2.48 12.14 -24.42
N GLU A 194 1.42 11.51 -23.86
CA GLU A 194 0.91 10.19 -24.28
C GLU A 194 -0.15 10.25 -25.41
N ILE A 195 -0.66 11.45 -25.74
CA ILE A 195 -1.62 11.67 -26.86
C ILE A 195 -0.86 11.72 -28.20
#